data_AF-A0A840TTK1-F1
#
_entry.id   AF-A0A840TTK1-F1
#
_cell.length_a   1.000
_cell.length_b   1.000
_cell.length_c   1.000
_cell.angle_alpha   90.00
_cell.angle_beta   90.00
_cell.angle_gamma   90.00
#
_symmetry.space_group_name_H-M   'P 1'
#
loop_
_entity.id
_entity.type
_entity.pdbx_description
1 polymer ?
#
loop_
_entity_poly.entity_id
_entity_poly.type
_entity_poly.pdbx_seq_one_letter_code
_entity_poly.pdbx_strand_id
1 'polypeptide(L)'
;MEVTAQAKRKRPAPPEEVPAYLIREVLDGKPLYYKGYREVLQNKKSLEDIMGSSGLQSFIIQYILEILYLKVGRKQYHFLTNEVGTHMGRKNNVSGDVYVYDKALLVPAEINDQYVKIPPKVAIEVDLKIDIIQEKDYDYVNLKTQKLLDFGVEKVIWIFTSSQKVLVATAAEDWRTKDWNQDIELLDGHFFNLGQYLREEGVKLETDKE
;
A
#
# COMPACT_ATOMS: atom_id res chain seq x y z
N MET A 1 13.09 -38.32 -24.43
CA MET A 1 13.10 -37.29 -23.38
C MET A 1 11.74 -36.61 -23.43
N GLU A 2 10.81 -37.03 -22.57
CA GLU A 2 9.50 -36.39 -22.47
C GLU A 2 9.59 -35.20 -21.51
N VAL A 3 9.23 -34.03 -22.01
CA VAL A 3 9.08 -32.81 -21.20
C VAL A 3 7.61 -32.79 -20.76
N THR A 4 7.37 -33.11 -19.49
CA THR A 4 6.04 -33.00 -18.88
C THR A 4 5.69 -31.52 -18.69
N ALA A 5 4.70 -31.06 -19.44
CA ALA A 5 4.08 -29.75 -19.24
C ALA A 5 3.35 -29.73 -17.88
N GLN A 6 3.85 -28.94 -16.92
CA GLN A 6 3.13 -28.64 -15.70
C GLN A 6 1.86 -27.86 -16.05
N ALA A 7 0.71 -28.51 -15.89
CA ALA A 7 -0.59 -27.86 -16.00
C ALA A 7 -0.69 -26.71 -15.00
N LYS A 8 -0.81 -25.47 -15.49
CA LYS A 8 -1.19 -24.30 -14.68
C LYS A 8 -2.51 -24.63 -13.97
N ARG A 9 -2.45 -24.90 -12.66
CA ARG A 9 -3.65 -25.10 -11.83
C ARG A 9 -4.52 -23.85 -11.94
N LYS A 10 -5.68 -23.98 -12.58
CA LYS A 10 -6.72 -22.93 -12.59
C LYS A 10 -7.07 -22.61 -11.14
N ARG A 11 -6.97 -21.34 -10.76
CA ARG A 11 -7.38 -20.86 -9.44
C ARG A 11 -8.88 -21.16 -9.26
N PRO A 12 -9.31 -21.79 -8.15
CA PRO A 12 -10.73 -22.10 -7.93
C PRO A 12 -11.56 -20.82 -7.84
N ALA A 13 -12.82 -20.86 -8.28
CA ALA A 13 -13.72 -19.71 -8.12
C ALA A 13 -14.01 -19.45 -6.64
N PRO A 14 -14.16 -18.19 -6.19
CA PRO A 14 -14.65 -17.90 -4.84
C PRO A 14 -16.06 -18.48 -4.63
N PRO A 15 -16.44 -18.85 -3.39
CA PRO A 15 -17.81 -19.24 -3.06
C PRO A 15 -18.80 -18.09 -3.29
N GLU A 16 -20.09 -18.44 -3.42
CA GLU A 16 -21.17 -17.56 -3.88
C GLU A 16 -21.35 -16.28 -3.03
N GLU A 17 -20.99 -16.31 -1.75
CA GLU A 17 -20.84 -15.11 -0.91
C GLU A 17 -19.57 -15.21 -0.04
N VAL A 18 -18.55 -14.40 -0.34
CA VAL A 18 -17.37 -14.28 0.52
C VAL A 18 -17.74 -13.45 1.77
N PRO A 19 -17.50 -13.94 3.00
CA PRO A 19 -17.82 -13.22 4.22
C PRO A 19 -17.25 -11.79 4.26
N ALA A 20 -18.06 -10.84 4.78
CA ALA A 20 -17.70 -9.43 4.81
C ALA A 20 -16.43 -9.12 5.61
N TYR A 21 -16.08 -9.93 6.61
CA TYR A 21 -14.85 -9.76 7.40
C TYR A 21 -13.56 -10.02 6.58
N LEU A 22 -13.68 -10.63 5.40
CA LEU A 22 -12.56 -10.82 4.46
C LEU A 22 -12.42 -9.68 3.46
N ILE A 23 -13.35 -8.70 3.48
CA ILE A 23 -13.24 -7.50 2.67
C ILE A 23 -12.19 -6.60 3.31
N ARG A 24 -11.14 -6.32 2.56
CA ARG A 24 -10.07 -5.41 2.96
C ARG A 24 -10.41 -3.98 2.57
N GLU A 25 -10.87 -3.77 1.34
CA GLU A 25 -11.26 -2.44 0.85
C GLU A 25 -12.50 -2.48 -0.02
N VAL A 26 -13.13 -1.32 -0.22
CA VAL A 26 -14.22 -1.14 -1.18
C VAL A 26 -13.87 0.02 -2.09
N LEU A 27 -13.70 -0.27 -3.39
CA LEU A 27 -13.34 0.71 -4.41
C LEU A 27 -14.36 0.65 -5.55
N ASP A 28 -14.98 1.79 -5.85
CA ASP A 28 -16.12 1.92 -6.77
C ASP A 28 -17.26 0.94 -6.49
N GLY A 29 -17.53 0.70 -5.19
CA GLY A 29 -18.53 -0.26 -4.75
C GLY A 29 -18.19 -1.73 -4.99
N LYS A 30 -17.00 -2.04 -5.49
CA LYS A 30 -16.49 -3.40 -5.60
C LYS A 30 -15.72 -3.77 -4.33
N PRO A 31 -16.06 -4.88 -3.65
CA PRO A 31 -15.25 -5.40 -2.55
C PRO A 31 -13.94 -5.97 -3.08
N LEU A 32 -12.85 -5.65 -2.39
CA LEU A 32 -11.50 -6.17 -2.61
C LEU A 32 -11.09 -6.93 -1.36
N TYR A 33 -10.73 -8.20 -1.52
CA TYR A 33 -10.50 -9.12 -0.41
C TYR A 33 -9.02 -9.17 -0.04
N TYR A 34 -8.73 -9.49 1.21
CA TYR A 34 -7.35 -9.71 1.67
C TYR A 34 -6.61 -10.73 0.79
N LYS A 35 -5.33 -10.47 0.53
CA LYS A 35 -4.43 -11.46 -0.06
C LYS A 35 -4.38 -12.71 0.83
N GLY A 36 -4.76 -13.87 0.28
CA GLY A 36 -4.82 -15.13 1.04
C GLY A 36 -6.18 -15.45 1.67
N TYR A 37 -7.24 -14.68 1.38
CA TYR A 37 -8.59 -14.94 1.92
C TYR A 37 -9.14 -16.32 1.57
N ARG A 38 -8.71 -16.92 0.45
CA ARG A 38 -9.18 -18.24 0.00
C ARG A 38 -8.65 -19.36 0.87
N GLU A 39 -7.44 -19.21 1.37
CA GLU A 39 -6.81 -20.11 2.32
C GLU A 39 -7.56 -20.06 3.66
N VAL A 40 -8.08 -18.90 4.05
CA VAL A 40 -8.97 -18.75 5.21
C VAL A 40 -10.30 -19.48 4.98
N LEU A 41 -10.92 -19.29 3.82
CA LEU A 41 -12.15 -20.02 3.44
C LEU A 41 -11.95 -21.55 3.41
N GLN A 42 -10.72 -22.01 3.21
CA GLN A 42 -10.35 -23.43 3.21
C GLN A 42 -9.85 -23.93 4.57
N ASN A 43 -9.90 -23.10 5.63
CA ASN A 43 -9.36 -23.39 6.96
C ASN A 43 -7.87 -23.77 6.96
N LYS A 44 -7.10 -23.25 6.01
CA LYS A 44 -5.64 -23.45 5.91
C LYS A 44 -4.84 -22.33 6.59
N LYS A 45 -5.47 -21.18 6.79
CA LYS A 45 -4.96 -19.99 7.48
C LYS A 45 -6.06 -19.39 8.34
N SER A 46 -5.67 -18.69 9.40
CA SER A 46 -6.55 -17.80 10.14
C SER A 46 -6.66 -16.44 9.45
N LEU A 47 -7.61 -15.60 9.89
CA LEU A 47 -7.68 -14.21 9.43
C LEU A 47 -6.42 -13.44 9.86
N GLU A 48 -5.95 -13.70 11.08
CA GLU A 48 -4.77 -13.09 11.67
C GLU A 48 -3.51 -13.38 10.83
N ASP A 49 -3.40 -14.59 10.28
CA ASP A 49 -2.28 -15.02 9.42
C ASP A 49 -2.16 -14.21 8.11
N ILE A 50 -3.24 -13.56 7.68
CA ILE A 50 -3.28 -12.80 6.42
C ILE A 50 -3.40 -11.29 6.61
N MET A 51 -3.61 -10.83 7.85
CA MET A 51 -3.68 -9.40 8.19
C MET A 51 -2.32 -8.81 8.55
N GLY A 52 -1.39 -9.61 9.08
CA GLY A 52 -0.08 -9.14 9.53
C GLY A 52 0.81 -8.61 8.39
N SER A 53 1.59 -7.57 8.68
CA SER A 53 2.64 -7.08 7.77
C SER A 53 3.90 -7.95 7.87
N SER A 54 4.63 -8.10 6.77
CA SER A 54 5.92 -8.79 6.78
C SER A 54 6.99 -8.00 7.55
N GLY A 55 8.05 -8.66 8.01
CA GLY A 55 9.18 -7.97 8.66
C GLY A 55 9.83 -6.92 7.75
N LEU A 56 9.98 -7.22 6.45
CA LEU A 56 10.52 -6.29 5.47
C LEU A 56 9.60 -5.07 5.28
N GLN A 57 8.28 -5.29 5.17
CA GLN A 57 7.32 -4.19 5.07
C GLN A 57 7.39 -3.27 6.29
N SER A 58 7.38 -3.83 7.50
CA SER A 58 7.48 -3.07 8.74
C SER A 58 8.78 -2.27 8.81
N PHE A 59 9.90 -2.84 8.36
CA PHE A 59 11.21 -2.19 8.33
C PHE A 59 11.26 -1.04 7.31
N ILE A 60 10.66 -1.21 6.13
CA ILE A 60 10.50 -0.14 5.14
C ILE A 60 9.66 1.01 5.72
N ILE A 61 8.54 0.69 6.36
CA ILE A 61 7.68 1.70 7.00
C ILE A 61 8.45 2.44 8.11
N GLN A 62 9.22 1.74 8.93
CA GLN A 62 10.06 2.36 9.96
C GLN A 62 11.01 3.40 9.34
N TYR A 63 11.74 3.04 8.28
CA TYR A 63 12.65 3.96 7.60
C TYR A 63 11.95 5.21 7.06
N ILE A 64 10.78 5.05 6.44
CA ILE A 64 9.98 6.18 5.97
C ILE A 64 9.58 7.07 7.15
N LEU A 65 9.12 6.49 8.26
CA LEU A 65 8.75 7.24 9.46
C LEU A 65 9.96 7.96 10.08
N GLU A 66 11.15 7.38 10.08
CA GLU A 66 12.38 8.04 10.54
C GLU A 66 12.66 9.32 9.75
N ILE A 67 12.52 9.27 8.42
CA ILE A 67 12.69 10.47 7.57
C ILE A 67 11.62 11.51 7.90
N LEU A 68 10.37 11.10 8.02
CA LEU A 68 9.26 12.01 8.35
C LEU A 68 9.46 12.68 9.71
N TYR A 69 9.78 11.91 10.75
CA TYR A 69 9.92 12.45 12.11
C TYR A 69 11.21 13.24 12.34
N LEU A 70 12.34 12.77 11.80
CA LEU A 70 13.67 13.33 12.09
C LEU A 70 14.09 14.41 11.10
N LYS A 71 13.64 14.34 9.84
CA LYS A 71 14.06 15.28 8.79
C LYS A 71 12.96 16.26 8.41
N VAL A 72 11.79 15.76 8.00
CA VAL A 72 10.65 16.64 7.64
C VAL A 72 10.12 17.40 8.87
N GLY A 73 9.94 16.68 9.98
CA GLY A 73 9.51 17.23 11.24
C GLY A 73 7.98 17.42 11.36
N ARG A 74 7.51 17.45 12.61
CA ARG A 74 6.07 17.41 12.95
C ARG A 74 5.39 18.77 13.04
N LYS A 75 6.08 19.85 12.63
CA LYS A 75 5.54 21.21 12.85
C LYS A 75 4.29 21.44 12.00
N GLN A 76 4.35 21.05 10.72
CA GLN A 76 3.28 21.29 9.73
C GLN A 76 2.40 20.07 9.49
N TYR A 77 2.87 18.87 9.86
CA TYR A 77 2.25 17.63 9.43
C TYR A 77 1.89 16.67 10.57
N HIS A 78 0.82 15.91 10.37
CA HIS A 78 0.55 14.66 11.06
C HIS A 78 1.04 13.48 10.20
N PHE A 79 1.73 12.53 10.81
CA PHE A 79 2.12 11.27 10.17
C PHE A 79 1.33 10.14 10.82
N LEU A 80 0.33 9.63 10.11
CA LEU A 80 -0.52 8.53 10.56
C LEU A 80 -0.10 7.25 9.84
N THR A 81 -0.11 6.13 10.54
CA THR A 81 0.25 4.80 10.01
C THR A 81 -0.72 3.75 10.56
N ASN A 82 -0.42 2.46 10.35
CA ASN A 82 -1.22 1.33 10.80
C ASN A 82 -2.55 1.18 10.03
N GLU A 83 -2.47 1.22 8.70
CA GLU A 83 -3.61 1.05 7.77
C GLU A 83 -4.69 2.12 7.94
N VAL A 84 -4.31 3.40 7.84
CA VAL A 84 -5.18 4.55 8.08
C VAL A 84 -6.39 4.50 7.15
N GLY A 85 -7.59 4.25 7.71
CA GLY A 85 -8.84 4.21 6.95
C GLY A 85 -9.26 5.59 6.45
N THR A 86 -9.66 5.66 5.18
CA THR A 86 -10.09 6.87 4.47
C THR A 86 -11.41 6.64 3.77
N HIS A 87 -12.37 7.51 4.08
CA HIS A 87 -13.67 7.54 3.44
C HIS A 87 -13.65 8.61 2.34
N MET A 88 -13.39 8.19 1.10
CA MET A 88 -13.31 9.09 -0.06
C MET A 88 -14.69 9.44 -0.64
N GLY A 89 -15.74 8.72 -0.22
CA GLY A 89 -17.11 8.99 -0.61
C GLY A 89 -17.97 7.73 -0.61
N ARG A 90 -19.16 7.83 -1.20
CA ARG A 90 -20.12 6.72 -1.23
C ARG A 90 -19.49 5.48 -1.86
N LYS A 91 -19.38 4.40 -1.07
CA LYS A 91 -18.79 3.11 -1.46
C LYS A 91 -17.32 3.20 -1.92
N ASN A 92 -16.57 4.17 -1.39
CA ASN A 92 -15.13 4.30 -1.58
C ASN A 92 -14.45 4.42 -0.22
N ASN A 93 -14.05 3.26 0.30
CA ASN A 93 -13.38 3.09 1.58
C ASN A 93 -12.06 2.36 1.33
N VAL A 94 -10.96 3.08 1.47
CA VAL A 94 -9.61 2.55 1.32
C VAL A 94 -8.83 2.77 2.61
N SER A 95 -7.66 2.17 2.70
CA SER A 95 -6.71 2.44 3.77
C SER A 95 -5.30 2.52 3.20
N GLY A 96 -4.37 3.14 3.92
CA GLY A 96 -2.97 3.17 3.48
C GLY A 96 -1.98 2.96 4.62
N ASP A 97 -0.79 2.50 4.26
CA ASP A 97 0.24 2.14 5.25
C ASP A 97 0.80 3.36 6.00
N VAL A 98 1.11 4.45 5.29
CA VAL A 98 1.55 5.72 5.89
C VAL A 98 0.94 6.89 5.15
N TYR A 99 0.18 7.72 5.86
CA TYR A 99 -0.43 8.94 5.34
C TYR A 99 0.11 10.18 6.04
N VAL A 100 0.47 11.19 5.24
CA VAL A 100 0.95 12.49 5.70
C VAL A 100 -0.14 13.53 5.50
N TYR A 101 -0.59 14.18 6.56
CA TYR A 101 -1.64 15.20 6.52
C TYR A 101 -1.11 16.57 6.90
N ASP A 102 -1.56 17.61 6.21
CA ASP A 102 -1.40 18.99 6.67
C ASP A 102 -2.23 19.21 7.95
N LYS A 103 -1.61 19.73 9.01
CA LYS A 103 -2.27 20.04 10.28
C LYS A 103 -3.34 21.14 10.15
N ALA A 104 -3.20 22.02 9.16
CA ALA A 104 -4.20 23.03 8.88
C ALA A 104 -5.49 22.42 8.29
N LEU A 105 -5.40 21.22 7.68
CA LEU A 105 -6.54 20.51 7.11
C LEU A 105 -7.09 19.44 8.06
N LEU A 106 -6.22 18.57 8.59
CA LEU A 106 -6.60 17.56 9.58
C LEU A 106 -6.52 18.14 11.00
N VAL A 107 -7.50 18.98 11.34
CA VAL A 107 -7.61 19.63 12.65
C VAL A 107 -8.07 18.65 13.74
N PRO A 108 -7.85 18.92 15.04
CA PRO A 108 -8.19 18.00 16.12
C PRO A 108 -9.65 17.52 16.15
N ALA A 109 -10.60 18.33 15.70
CA ALA A 109 -12.01 17.96 15.63
C ALA A 109 -12.30 16.82 14.62
N GLU A 110 -11.43 16.63 13.64
CA GLU A 110 -11.54 15.57 12.62
C GLU A 110 -10.89 14.24 13.08
N ILE A 111 -10.21 14.23 14.23
CA ILE A 111 -9.56 13.04 14.79
C ILE A 111 -10.53 12.36 15.77
N ASN A 112 -11.17 11.28 15.31
CA ASN A 112 -12.16 10.52 16.06
C ASN A 112 -12.11 9.03 15.70
N ASP A 113 -13.12 8.25 16.09
CA ASP A 113 -13.20 6.80 15.89
C ASP A 113 -13.71 6.38 14.49
N GLN A 114 -13.85 7.34 13.57
CA GLN A 114 -14.29 7.11 12.19
C GLN A 114 -13.13 7.23 11.20
N TYR A 115 -13.37 6.77 9.96
CA TYR A 115 -12.42 6.97 8.86
C TYR A 115 -12.23 8.45 8.55
N VAL A 116 -10.98 8.79 8.21
CA VAL A 116 -10.60 10.16 7.84
C VAL A 116 -11.29 10.53 6.53
N LYS A 117 -11.87 11.73 6.48
CA LYS A 117 -12.59 12.28 5.31
C LYS A 117 -11.83 13.41 4.62
N ILE A 118 -10.63 13.71 5.11
CA ILE A 118 -9.71 14.70 4.57
C ILE A 118 -8.69 13.95 3.70
N PRO A 119 -8.31 14.43 2.51
CA PRO A 119 -7.23 13.83 1.74
C PRO A 119 -5.88 14.02 2.44
N PRO A 120 -5.04 12.98 2.55
CA PRO A 120 -3.65 13.18 2.93
C PRO A 120 -2.91 13.96 1.84
N LYS A 121 -1.90 14.73 2.22
CA LYS A 121 -0.96 15.37 1.29
C LYS A 121 -0.15 14.32 0.53
N VAL A 122 0.35 13.31 1.25
CA VAL A 122 1.09 12.18 0.67
C VAL A 122 0.50 10.86 1.17
N ALA A 123 0.22 9.96 0.23
CA ALA A 123 -0.22 8.59 0.50
C ALA A 123 0.91 7.61 0.16
N ILE A 124 1.31 6.74 1.10
CA ILE A 124 2.39 5.77 0.90
C ILE A 124 1.87 4.37 1.19
N GLU A 125 2.17 3.45 0.28
CA GLU A 125 1.73 2.06 0.29
C GLU A 125 2.92 1.13 0.06
N VAL A 126 2.98 0.02 0.79
CA VAL A 126 4.01 -1.02 0.65
C VAL A 126 3.35 -2.35 0.29
N ASP A 127 3.62 -2.81 -0.92
CA ASP A 127 3.03 -3.99 -1.56
C ASP A 127 1.50 -3.99 -1.65
N LEU A 128 0.98 -4.96 -2.39
CA LEU A 128 -0.45 -5.21 -2.49
C LEU A 128 -0.92 -6.11 -1.34
N LYS A 129 -1.92 -5.62 -0.60
CA LYS A 129 -2.62 -6.36 0.46
C LYS A 129 -3.94 -7.00 0.02
N ILE A 130 -4.32 -6.81 -1.24
CA ILE A 130 -5.51 -7.43 -1.83
C ILE A 130 -5.14 -8.66 -2.65
N ASP A 131 -6.06 -9.62 -2.78
CA ASP A 131 -5.93 -10.70 -3.76
C ASP A 131 -6.32 -10.21 -5.16
N ILE A 132 -5.45 -10.44 -6.15
CA ILE A 132 -5.74 -10.15 -7.56
C ILE A 132 -6.52 -11.35 -8.11
N ILE A 133 -7.85 -11.20 -8.17
CA ILE A 133 -8.76 -12.28 -8.51
C ILE A 133 -9.12 -12.26 -10.00
N GLN A 134 -9.29 -11.06 -10.56
CA GLN A 134 -9.77 -10.83 -11.93
C GLN A 134 -8.75 -10.04 -12.73
N GLU A 135 -8.82 -10.10 -14.06
CA GLU A 135 -7.94 -9.29 -14.94
C GLU A 135 -8.04 -7.78 -14.64
N LYS A 136 -9.23 -7.30 -14.26
CA LYS A 136 -9.42 -5.92 -13.82
C LYS A 136 -8.75 -5.57 -12.48
N ASP A 137 -8.37 -6.55 -11.67
CA ASP A 137 -7.63 -6.31 -10.43
C ASP A 137 -6.14 -6.05 -10.68
N TYR A 138 -5.62 -6.36 -11.87
CA TYR A 138 -4.25 -5.98 -12.24
C TYR A 138 -4.10 -4.46 -12.36
N ASP A 139 -5.18 -3.75 -12.67
CA ASP A 139 -5.21 -2.29 -12.75
C ASP A 139 -5.47 -1.62 -11.40
N TYR A 140 -5.59 -2.39 -10.31
CA TYR A 140 -5.93 -1.88 -8.98
C TYR A 140 -4.98 -0.78 -8.51
N VAL A 141 -3.66 -0.93 -8.75
CA VAL A 141 -2.67 0.09 -8.38
C VAL A 141 -3.03 1.41 -9.06
N ASN A 142 -3.29 1.38 -10.37
CA ASN A 142 -3.62 2.60 -11.13
C ASN A 142 -4.97 3.17 -10.69
N LEU A 143 -5.98 2.32 -10.52
CA LEU A 143 -7.31 2.75 -10.09
C LEU A 143 -7.28 3.40 -8.71
N LYS A 144 -6.65 2.76 -7.70
CA LYS A 144 -6.54 3.32 -6.36
C LYS A 144 -5.72 4.60 -6.35
N THR A 145 -4.60 4.62 -7.09
CA THR A 145 -3.77 5.82 -7.25
C THR A 145 -4.58 6.98 -7.82
N GLN A 146 -5.29 6.76 -8.92
CA GLN A 146 -6.12 7.80 -9.53
C GLN A 146 -7.23 8.27 -8.58
N LYS A 147 -7.88 7.36 -7.85
CA LYS A 147 -8.92 7.73 -6.87
C LYS A 147 -8.39 8.55 -5.71
N LEU A 148 -7.18 8.25 -5.23
CA LEU A 148 -6.51 9.06 -4.22
C LEU A 148 -6.18 10.46 -4.76
N LEU A 149 -5.64 10.55 -5.97
CA LEU A 149 -5.36 11.84 -6.63
C LEU A 149 -6.64 12.65 -6.85
N ASP A 150 -7.71 12.02 -7.35
CA ASP A 150 -9.03 12.64 -7.55
C ASP A 150 -9.66 13.10 -6.22
N PHE A 151 -9.37 12.40 -5.12
CA PHE A 151 -9.80 12.77 -3.77
C PHE A 151 -9.05 14.00 -3.21
N GLY A 152 -7.95 14.39 -3.84
CA GLY A 152 -7.14 15.56 -3.46
C GLY A 152 -5.78 15.21 -2.84
N VAL A 153 -5.34 13.95 -2.93
CA VAL A 153 -3.96 13.59 -2.55
C VAL A 153 -2.99 14.19 -3.55
N GLU A 154 -1.94 14.86 -3.07
CA GLU A 154 -0.97 15.53 -3.96
C GLU A 154 0.05 14.54 -4.54
N LYS A 155 0.43 13.52 -3.75
CA LYS A 155 1.40 12.50 -4.14
C LYS A 155 1.03 11.12 -3.59
N VAL A 156 1.09 10.10 -4.45
CA VAL A 156 0.95 8.69 -4.07
C VAL A 156 2.26 7.96 -4.36
N ILE A 157 2.77 7.22 -3.38
CA ILE A 157 4.02 6.45 -3.48
C ILE A 157 3.70 4.98 -3.19
N TRP A 158 3.88 4.11 -4.18
CA TRP A 158 3.84 2.66 -3.99
C TRP A 158 5.23 2.08 -3.97
N ILE A 159 5.56 1.31 -2.93
CA ILE A 159 6.82 0.57 -2.80
C ILE A 159 6.52 -0.91 -3.04
N PHE A 160 7.12 -1.48 -4.08
CA PHE A 160 6.95 -2.89 -4.44
C PHE A 160 8.21 -3.68 -4.09
N THR A 161 8.11 -4.56 -3.09
CA THR A 161 9.25 -5.34 -2.59
C THR A 161 9.67 -6.40 -3.58
N SER A 162 8.70 -7.11 -4.17
CA SER A 162 8.97 -8.21 -5.12
C SER A 162 9.74 -7.78 -6.37
N SER A 163 9.50 -6.57 -6.88
CA SER A 163 10.17 -6.04 -8.08
C SER A 163 11.27 -5.04 -7.76
N GLN A 164 11.47 -4.68 -6.48
CA GLN A 164 12.35 -3.61 -6.02
C GLN A 164 12.12 -2.28 -6.76
N LYS A 165 10.85 -1.93 -6.98
CA LYS A 165 10.45 -0.69 -7.67
C LYS A 165 9.67 0.23 -6.74
N VAL A 166 9.67 1.51 -7.06
CA VAL A 166 8.79 2.51 -6.48
C VAL A 166 8.03 3.23 -7.58
N LEU A 167 6.70 3.23 -7.52
CA LEU A 167 5.87 4.10 -8.34
C LEU A 167 5.62 5.40 -7.58
N VAL A 168 5.85 6.53 -8.24
CA VAL A 168 5.53 7.87 -7.74
C VAL A 168 4.55 8.51 -8.70
N ALA A 169 3.38 8.89 -8.18
CA ALA A 169 2.30 9.48 -8.94
C ALA A 169 1.88 10.82 -8.32
N THR A 170 1.68 11.83 -9.16
CA THR A 170 1.09 13.12 -8.82
C THR A 170 0.03 13.46 -9.84
N ALA A 171 -0.86 14.41 -9.54
CA ALA A 171 -1.89 14.84 -10.49
C ALA A 171 -1.35 15.69 -11.66
N ALA A 172 -0.17 16.31 -11.49
CA ALA A 172 0.37 17.31 -12.41
C ALA A 172 1.41 16.75 -13.40
N GLU A 173 1.97 15.57 -13.13
CA GLU A 173 3.07 15.00 -13.91
C GLU A 173 2.79 13.54 -14.31
N ASP A 174 3.53 13.08 -15.33
CA ASP A 174 3.58 11.66 -15.65
C ASP A 174 4.05 10.84 -14.46
N TRP A 175 3.35 9.72 -14.21
CA TRP A 175 3.72 8.81 -13.14
C TRP A 175 5.03 8.11 -13.48
N ARG A 176 5.92 7.99 -12.49
CA ARG A 176 7.28 7.48 -12.68
C ARG A 176 7.51 6.23 -11.86
N THR A 177 8.04 5.21 -12.51
CA THR A 177 8.56 4.02 -11.84
C THR A 177 10.08 4.14 -11.71
N LYS A 178 10.59 4.04 -10.48
CA LYS A 178 12.00 4.15 -10.13
C LYS A 178 12.50 2.86 -9.48
N ASP A 179 13.79 2.62 -9.59
CA ASP A 179 14.49 1.57 -8.87
C ASP A 179 14.76 1.97 -7.42
N TRP A 180 14.82 1.01 -6.51
CA TRP A 180 15.14 1.25 -5.09
C TRP A 180 16.48 1.96 -4.85
N ASN A 181 17.41 1.85 -5.79
CA ASN A 181 18.74 2.47 -5.69
C ASN A 181 18.76 3.95 -6.11
N GLN A 182 17.62 4.52 -6.49
CA GLN A 182 17.51 5.91 -6.88
C GLN A 182 16.92 6.74 -5.75
N ASP A 183 17.32 8.01 -5.68
CA ASP A 183 16.71 8.96 -4.76
C ASP A 183 15.28 9.30 -5.18
N ILE A 184 14.37 9.19 -4.22
CA ILE A 184 12.95 9.43 -4.40
C ILE A 184 12.52 10.51 -3.41
N GLU A 185 11.93 11.58 -3.94
CA GLU A 185 11.47 12.72 -3.13
C GLU A 185 10.18 12.34 -2.39
N LEU A 186 10.28 12.31 -1.06
CA LEU A 186 9.18 11.99 -0.16
C LEU A 186 8.24 13.19 0.00
N LEU A 187 8.75 14.29 0.57
CA LEU A 187 8.01 15.50 0.88
C LEU A 187 8.96 16.67 1.15
N ASP A 188 8.63 17.86 0.66
CA ASP A 188 9.33 19.12 0.91
C ASP A 188 10.85 19.03 0.65
N GLY A 189 11.24 18.33 -0.42
CA GLY A 189 12.64 18.16 -0.80
C GLY A 189 13.43 17.19 0.07
N HIS A 190 12.76 16.41 0.93
CA HIS A 190 13.39 15.30 1.64
C HIS A 190 13.29 14.03 0.81
N PHE A 191 14.39 13.30 0.69
CA PHE A 191 14.50 12.11 -0.15
C PHE A 191 14.73 10.85 0.67
N PHE A 192 14.37 9.71 0.08
CA PHE A 192 14.72 8.39 0.56
C PHE A 192 15.35 7.55 -0.56
N ASN A 193 16.20 6.59 -0.16
CA ASN A 193 16.82 5.62 -1.06
C ASN A 193 16.79 4.25 -0.38
N LEU A 194 15.81 3.42 -0.76
CA LEU A 194 15.56 2.13 -0.10
C LEU A 194 16.73 1.15 -0.27
N GLY A 195 17.29 1.09 -1.48
CA GLY A 195 18.35 0.16 -1.81
C GLY A 195 19.64 0.50 -1.05
N GLN A 196 19.96 1.78 -0.91
CA GLN A 196 21.07 2.22 -0.06
C GLN A 196 20.81 1.89 1.41
N TYR A 197 19.66 2.27 1.95
CA TYR A 197 19.34 2.06 3.36
C TYR A 197 19.38 0.58 3.75
N LEU A 198 18.72 -0.29 2.97
CA LEU A 198 18.69 -1.72 3.27
C LEU A 198 20.08 -2.37 3.21
N ARG A 199 20.97 -1.91 2.31
CA ARG A 199 22.37 -2.36 2.27
C ARG A 199 23.15 -1.92 3.51
N GLU A 200 22.98 -0.68 3.94
CA GLU A 200 23.65 -0.13 5.12
C GLU A 200 23.22 -0.88 6.41
N GLU A 201 21.94 -1.25 6.49
CA GLU A 201 21.38 -2.08 7.58
C GLU A 201 21.73 -3.57 7.45
N GLY A 202 22.40 -3.99 6.37
CA GLY A 202 22.80 -5.38 6.14
C GLY A 202 21.65 -6.33 5.82
N VAL A 203 20.50 -5.81 5.39
CA VAL A 203 19.34 -6.62 4.99
C VAL A 203 19.61 -7.28 3.63
N LYS A 204 19.52 -8.61 3.58
CA LYS A 204 19.62 -9.39 2.34
C LYS A 204 18.22 -9.69 1.79
N LEU A 205 18.00 -9.41 0.53
CA LEU A 205 16.73 -9.71 -0.13
C LEU A 205 16.77 -11.11 -0.73
N GLU A 206 15.60 -11.77 -0.85
CA GLU A 206 15.55 -13.13 -1.41
C GLU A 206 16.01 -13.19 -2.87
N THR A 207 15.85 -12.08 -3.60
CA THR A 207 16.36 -11.89 -4.97
C THR A 207 17.88 -11.85 -5.06
N ASP A 208 18.59 -11.69 -3.94
CA ASP A 208 20.06 -11.61 -3.90
C ASP A 208 20.71 -13.01 -3.74
N LYS A 209 19.88 -14.07 -3.67
CA LYS A 209 20.34 -15.46 -3.65
C LYS A 209 20.48 -15.96 -5.08
N GLU A 210 21.63 -15.69 -5.69
CA GLU A 210 22.16 -16.45 -6.83
C GLU A 210 22.74 -17.80 -6.38
#